data_AF-A0A497BRH0-F1
#
_entry.id   AF-A0A497BRH0-F1
#
_cell.length_a   1.000
_cell.length_b   1.000
_cell.length_c   1.000
_cell.angle_alpha   90.00
_cell.angle_beta   90.00
_cell.angle_gamma   90.00
#
_symmetry.space_group_name_H-M   'P 1'
#
loop_
_entity.id
_entity.type
_entity.pdbx_description
1 polymer ?
#
loop_
_entity_poly.entity_id
_entity_poly.type
_entity_poly.pdbx_seq_one_letter_code
_entity_poly.pdbx_strand_id
1 'polypeptide(L)'
;QWRGYAEVAAAAARLDRFVTDAFLEAGVPVLSVQPSASARCRDGVLEHLDTHPIHTALARGIVPLVYGDVALDDVRGGTIISTEDIFLCLADELRPARILLLGEVDGVLASAGAVIPRITPPDLPAVRQVLAGSGGVDVTGGMADKVARMIELVQRHPETCVHILSGAEPRLLTRVLLDAAIGVGTRIMAQ
;
A
#
# COMPACT_ATOMS: atom_id res chain seq x y z
N GLN A 1 3.03 20.57 18.47
CA GLN A 1 3.39 19.27 17.86
C GLN A 1 2.42 18.16 18.30
N TRP A 2 2.38 17.76 19.58
CA TRP A 2 1.52 16.66 20.07
C TRP A 2 0.02 16.80 19.85
N ARG A 3 -0.51 18.02 19.86
CA ARG A 3 -1.91 18.28 19.49
C ARG A 3 -2.20 17.90 18.04
N GLY A 4 -1.31 18.28 17.11
CA GLY A 4 -1.44 17.93 15.70
C GLY A 4 -1.32 16.43 15.47
N TYR A 5 -0.41 15.76 16.19
CA TYR A 5 -0.33 14.29 16.21
C TYR A 5 -1.68 13.65 16.58
N ALA A 6 -2.28 14.10 17.69
CA ALA A 6 -3.56 13.57 18.14
C ALA A 6 -4.72 13.87 17.17
N GLU A 7 -4.73 15.07 16.57
CA GLU A 7 -5.74 15.47 15.57
C GLU A 7 -5.62 14.63 14.29
N VAL A 8 -4.41 14.36 13.81
CA VAL A 8 -4.17 13.49 12.64
C VAL A 8 -4.55 12.04 12.94
N ALA A 9 -4.16 11.51 14.10
CA ALA A 9 -4.54 10.16 14.53
C ALA A 9 -6.07 10.00 14.57
N ALA A 10 -6.77 10.98 15.14
CA ALA A 10 -8.24 10.97 15.22
C ALA A 10 -8.90 11.08 13.83
N ALA A 11 -8.30 11.83 12.90
CA ALA A 11 -8.78 11.93 11.53
C ALA A 11 -8.59 10.61 10.76
N ALA A 12 -7.42 9.98 10.86
CA ALA A 12 -7.12 8.70 10.24
C ALA A 12 -8.05 7.58 10.75
N ALA A 13 -8.21 7.47 12.08
CA ALA A 13 -9.12 6.50 12.69
C ALA A 13 -10.59 6.73 12.30
N ARG A 14 -11.00 7.98 12.05
CA ARG A 14 -12.35 8.28 11.56
C ARG A 14 -12.58 7.80 10.14
N LEU A 15 -11.58 7.96 9.26
CA LEU A 15 -11.65 7.41 7.91
C LEU A 15 -11.72 5.89 7.93
N ASP A 16 -10.87 5.25 8.74
CA ASP A 16 -10.90 3.79 8.94
C ASP A 16 -12.26 3.28 9.43
N ARG A 17 -12.92 4.02 10.33
CA ARG A 17 -14.27 3.68 10.79
C ARG A 17 -15.27 3.58 9.65
N PHE A 18 -15.26 4.53 8.71
CA PHE A 18 -16.14 4.46 7.53
C PHE A 18 -15.88 3.22 6.67
N VAL A 19 -14.61 2.85 6.49
CA VAL A 19 -14.23 1.63 5.74
C VAL A 19 -14.68 0.39 6.50
N THR A 20 -14.47 0.34 7.81
CA THR A 20 -14.88 -0.77 8.67
C THR A 20 -16.40 -0.94 8.65
N ASP A 21 -17.17 0.14 8.72
CA ASP A 21 -18.64 0.09 8.62
C ASP A 21 -19.09 -0.48 7.28
N ALA A 22 -18.47 -0.06 6.17
CA ALA A 22 -18.79 -0.59 4.84
C ALA A 22 -18.53 -2.10 4.72
N PHE A 23 -17.45 -2.61 5.32
CA PHE A 23 -17.19 -4.06 5.37
C PHE A 23 -18.25 -4.80 6.19
N LEU A 24 -18.61 -4.29 7.37
CA LEU A 24 -19.61 -4.91 8.25
C LEU A 24 -21.02 -4.91 7.63
N GLU A 25 -21.41 -3.80 6.98
CA GLU A 25 -22.67 -3.70 6.22
C GLU A 25 -22.73 -4.71 5.08
N ALA A 26 -21.59 -5.00 4.45
CA ALA A 26 -21.46 -6.04 3.43
C ALA A 26 -21.36 -7.48 4.01
N GLY A 27 -21.43 -7.64 5.33
CA GLY A 27 -21.33 -8.95 6.00
C GLY A 27 -19.93 -9.55 6.04
N VAL A 28 -18.88 -8.74 5.80
CA VAL A 28 -17.48 -9.18 5.88
C VAL A 28 -16.98 -9.02 7.32
N PRO A 29 -16.49 -10.10 7.97
CA PRO A 29 -15.97 -10.02 9.33
C PRO A 29 -14.62 -9.30 9.33
N VAL A 30 -14.64 -7.98 9.50
CA VAL A 30 -13.45 -7.13 9.52
C VAL A 30 -12.98 -6.84 10.95
N LEU A 31 -11.66 -6.77 11.16
CA LEU A 31 -11.02 -6.27 12.38
C LEU A 31 -10.12 -5.10 12.03
N SER A 32 -10.49 -3.90 12.45
CA SER A 32 -9.59 -2.73 12.38
C SER A 32 -8.45 -2.89 13.41
N VAL A 33 -7.22 -2.71 12.94
CA VAL A 33 -5.98 -2.77 13.72
C VAL A 33 -5.29 -1.41 13.57
N GLN A 34 -5.40 -0.57 14.60
CA GLN A 34 -4.80 0.75 14.64
C GLN A 34 -3.26 0.69 14.71
N PRO A 35 -2.52 1.16 13.70
CA PRO A 35 -1.06 1.06 13.71
C PRO A 35 -0.41 1.90 14.82
N SER A 36 -0.92 3.11 15.09
CA SER A 36 -0.38 3.99 16.15
C SER A 36 -0.40 3.39 17.56
N ALA A 37 -1.12 2.28 17.78
CA ALA A 37 -1.14 1.58 19.06
C ALA A 37 0.15 0.78 19.33
N SER A 38 0.93 0.42 18.30
CA SER A 38 2.14 -0.40 18.44
C SER A 38 3.31 0.03 17.56
N ALA A 39 3.07 0.84 16.53
CA ALA A 39 4.09 1.30 15.61
C ALA A 39 5.17 2.10 16.34
N ARG A 40 6.44 1.70 16.12
CA ARG A 40 7.62 2.42 16.58
C ARG A 40 8.50 2.76 15.40
N CYS A 41 8.87 4.02 15.33
CA CYS A 41 9.73 4.54 14.28
C CYS A 41 11.02 5.10 14.83
N ARG A 42 12.03 5.19 13.97
CA ARG A 42 13.27 5.89 14.23
C ARG A 42 13.62 6.75 13.05
N ASP A 43 13.66 8.06 13.27
CA ASP A 43 13.96 9.05 12.22
C ASP A 43 13.09 8.87 10.96
N GLY A 44 11.79 8.61 11.15
CA GLY A 44 10.79 8.46 10.11
C GLY A 44 10.69 7.05 9.51
N VAL A 45 11.52 6.10 9.93
CA VAL A 45 11.50 4.72 9.43
C VAL A 45 10.74 3.83 10.40
N LEU A 46 9.77 3.06 9.91
CA LEU A 46 9.05 2.06 10.70
C LEU A 46 9.98 0.89 11.03
N GLU A 47 10.32 0.72 12.31
CA GLU A 47 11.19 -0.37 12.79
C GLU A 47 10.39 -1.53 13.39
N HIS A 48 9.18 -1.24 13.92
CA HIS A 48 8.34 -2.24 14.54
C HIS A 48 6.85 -1.91 14.40
N LEU A 49 6.06 -2.95 14.16
CA LEU A 49 4.61 -2.95 14.23
C LEU A 49 4.18 -4.29 14.87
N ASP A 50 3.23 -4.28 15.81
CA ASP A 50 2.74 -5.54 16.38
C ASP A 50 1.76 -6.21 15.40
N THR A 51 2.20 -7.32 14.81
CA THR A 51 1.46 -8.08 13.80
C THR A 51 0.65 -9.23 14.40
N HIS A 52 0.74 -9.49 15.71
CA HIS A 52 0.03 -10.59 16.35
C HIS A 52 -1.51 -10.54 16.14
N PRO A 53 -2.18 -9.38 16.23
CA PRO A 53 -3.61 -9.28 15.93
C PRO A 53 -3.94 -9.64 14.48
N ILE A 54 -3.07 -9.27 13.53
CA ILE A 54 -3.24 -9.52 12.10
C ILE A 54 -3.16 -11.02 11.81
N HIS A 55 -2.11 -11.69 12.30
CA HIS A 55 -1.96 -13.15 12.15
C HIS A 55 -3.12 -13.91 12.80
N THR A 56 -3.54 -13.49 13.99
CA THR A 56 -4.65 -14.12 14.70
C THR A 56 -5.97 -13.94 13.95
N ALA A 57 -6.24 -12.75 13.42
CA ALA A 57 -7.44 -12.48 12.62
C ALA A 57 -7.49 -13.38 11.37
N LEU A 58 -6.40 -13.41 10.60
CA LEU A 58 -6.30 -14.25 9.39
C LEU A 58 -6.50 -15.73 9.70
N ALA A 59 -5.88 -16.25 10.77
CA ALA A 59 -6.04 -17.63 11.21
C ALA A 59 -7.48 -18.00 11.64
N ARG A 60 -8.32 -16.99 11.92
CA ARG A 60 -9.73 -17.15 12.29
C ARG A 60 -10.70 -16.78 11.17
N GLY A 61 -10.20 -16.49 9.97
CA GLY A 61 -11.04 -16.08 8.82
C GLY A 61 -11.61 -14.67 8.96
N ILE A 62 -11.01 -13.83 9.81
CA ILE A 62 -11.33 -12.42 9.96
C ILE A 62 -10.41 -11.62 9.02
N VAL A 63 -10.96 -10.60 8.37
CA VAL A 63 -10.21 -9.69 7.48
C VAL A 63 -9.55 -8.60 8.33
N PRO A 64 -8.21 -8.58 8.50
CA PRO A 64 -7.54 -7.46 9.15
C PRO A 64 -7.58 -6.23 8.26
N LEU A 65 -7.93 -5.08 8.84
CA LEU A 65 -7.91 -3.78 8.20
C LEU A 65 -6.90 -2.89 8.92
N VAL A 66 -5.96 -2.34 8.16
CA VAL A 66 -4.95 -1.37 8.61
C VAL A 66 -5.04 -0.12 7.73
N TYR A 67 -4.55 1.00 8.22
CA TYR A 67 -4.64 2.29 7.54
C TYR A 67 -3.37 3.12 7.80
N GLY A 68 -3.08 4.11 6.94
CA GLY A 68 -1.98 5.04 7.19
C GLY A 68 -2.26 5.85 8.45
N ASP A 69 -1.29 5.94 9.35
CA ASP A 69 -1.51 6.47 10.70
C ASP A 69 -0.29 7.28 11.17
N VAL A 70 -0.41 7.91 12.32
CA VAL A 70 0.74 8.45 13.06
C VAL A 70 1.52 7.33 13.74
N ALA A 71 2.78 7.57 14.09
CA ALA A 71 3.59 6.67 14.90
C ALA A 71 4.50 7.44 15.84
N LEU A 72 4.81 6.87 17.00
CA LEU A 72 5.82 7.42 17.90
C LEU A 72 7.22 7.18 17.31
N ASP A 73 8.06 8.20 17.39
CA ASP A 73 9.40 8.18 16.80
C ASP A 73 10.48 8.56 17.82
N ASP A 74 11.51 7.73 17.95
CA ASP A 74 12.58 7.89 18.94
C ASP A 74 13.48 9.11 18.70
N VAL A 75 13.46 9.69 17.49
CA VAL A 75 14.28 10.85 17.11
C VAL A 75 13.42 12.10 16.90
N ARG A 76 12.24 11.94 16.28
CA ARG A 76 11.35 13.03 15.86
C ARG A 76 10.20 13.29 16.85
N GLY A 77 10.02 12.42 17.84
CA GLY A 77 8.88 12.38 18.74
C GLY A 77 7.66 11.70 18.10
N GLY A 78 7.16 12.21 16.97
CA GLY A 78 6.11 11.57 16.20
C GLY A 78 6.33 11.73 14.70
N THR A 79 5.90 10.74 13.93
CA THR A 79 5.96 10.71 12.47
C THR A 79 4.66 10.19 11.86
N ILE A 80 4.56 10.21 10.53
CA ILE A 80 3.51 9.53 9.76
C ILE A 80 4.09 8.24 9.20
N ILE A 81 3.31 7.16 9.25
CA ILE A 81 3.57 5.92 8.54
C ILE A 81 2.51 5.76 7.45
N SER A 82 2.97 5.63 6.20
CA SER A 82 2.07 5.40 5.07
C SER A 82 1.53 3.98 5.08
N THR A 83 0.43 3.76 4.36
CA THR A 83 -0.05 2.41 4.05
C THR A 83 1.04 1.55 3.42
N GLU A 84 1.85 2.12 2.53
CA GLU A 84 2.96 1.44 1.88
C GLU A 84 4.07 1.03 2.86
N ASP A 85 4.37 1.82 3.91
CA ASP A 85 5.33 1.45 4.96
C ASP A 85 4.84 0.23 5.75
N ILE A 86 3.55 0.27 6.13
CA ILE A 86 2.89 -0.84 6.83
C ILE A 86 2.87 -2.09 5.94
N PHE A 87 2.50 -1.96 4.66
CA PHE A 87 2.46 -3.08 3.72
C PHE A 87 3.84 -3.71 3.51
N LEU A 88 4.90 -2.92 3.38
CA LEU A 88 6.26 -3.45 3.26
C LEU A 88 6.67 -4.23 4.51
N CYS A 89 6.37 -3.70 5.71
CA CYS A 89 6.62 -4.38 6.97
C CYS A 89 5.87 -5.73 7.06
N LEU A 90 4.59 -5.73 6.68
CA LEU A 90 3.76 -6.94 6.71
C LEU A 90 4.13 -7.97 5.65
N ALA A 91 4.63 -7.54 4.48
CA ALA A 91 4.92 -8.45 3.38
C ALA A 91 6.04 -9.44 3.69
N ASP A 92 7.03 -9.05 4.50
CA ASP A 92 8.11 -9.94 4.95
C ASP A 92 7.59 -11.11 5.81
N GLU A 93 6.56 -10.85 6.62
CA GLU A 93 5.95 -11.86 7.49
C GLU A 93 4.85 -12.67 6.79
N LEU A 94 3.96 -12.00 6.05
CA LEU A 94 2.78 -12.61 5.44
C LEU A 94 3.08 -13.29 4.10
N ARG A 95 4.15 -12.87 3.41
CA ARG A 95 4.55 -13.37 2.07
C ARG A 95 3.38 -13.47 1.09
N PRO A 96 2.66 -12.37 0.83
CA PRO A 96 1.48 -12.42 -0.01
C PRO A 96 1.85 -12.75 -1.46
N ALA A 97 1.11 -13.66 -2.08
CA ALA A 97 1.28 -13.94 -3.51
C ALA A 97 0.87 -12.74 -4.39
N ARG A 98 -0.06 -11.91 -3.91
CA ARG A 98 -0.59 -10.77 -4.65
C ARG A 98 -0.74 -9.56 -3.74
N ILE A 99 -0.35 -8.39 -4.25
CA ILE A 99 -0.62 -7.08 -3.64
C ILE A 99 -1.34 -6.23 -4.67
N LEU A 100 -2.50 -5.69 -4.32
CA LEU A 100 -3.30 -4.84 -5.18
C LEU A 100 -3.24 -3.40 -4.65
N LEU A 101 -2.68 -2.50 -5.44
CA LEU A 101 -2.56 -1.07 -5.11
C LEU A 101 -3.57 -0.30 -5.96
N LEU A 102 -4.70 0.06 -5.35
CA LEU A 102 -5.73 0.86 -6.00
C LEU A 102 -5.46 2.35 -5.78
N GLY A 103 -5.46 3.13 -6.86
CA GLY A 103 -5.26 4.58 -6.82
C GLY A 103 -6.10 5.33 -7.85
N GLU A 104 -5.78 6.60 -8.08
CA GLU A 104 -6.52 7.46 -9.03
C GLU A 104 -6.11 7.25 -10.49
N VAL A 105 -5.03 6.48 -10.73
CA VAL A 105 -4.48 6.23 -12.07
C VAL A 105 -4.73 4.80 -12.50
N ASP A 106 -4.84 4.57 -13.80
CA ASP A 106 -5.06 3.25 -14.39
C ASP A 106 -3.87 2.30 -14.19
N GLY A 107 -2.67 2.85 -13.99
CA GLY A 107 -1.43 2.14 -13.77
C GLY A 107 -0.23 3.11 -13.82
N VAL A 108 0.97 2.57 -13.98
CA VAL A 108 2.17 3.37 -14.26
C VAL A 108 2.12 3.81 -15.73
N LEU A 109 2.13 5.11 -15.97
CA LEU A 109 2.01 5.67 -17.30
C LEU A 109 3.39 5.88 -17.95
N ALA A 110 3.49 5.52 -19.23
CA ALA A 110 4.60 5.89 -20.09
C ALA A 110 4.51 7.38 -20.48
N SER A 111 5.57 7.96 -21.07
CA SER A 111 5.58 9.37 -21.48
C SER A 111 4.48 9.73 -22.50
N ALA A 112 3.98 8.75 -23.25
CA ALA A 112 2.86 8.91 -24.18
C ALA A 112 1.47 8.77 -23.54
N GLY A 113 1.38 8.61 -22.20
CA GLY A 113 0.13 8.44 -21.45
C GLY A 113 -0.44 7.02 -21.45
N ALA A 114 0.18 6.07 -22.15
CA ALA A 114 -0.22 4.67 -22.14
C ALA A 114 0.23 3.96 -20.87
N VAL A 115 -0.58 3.04 -20.34
CA VAL A 115 -0.23 2.21 -19.18
C VAL A 115 0.87 1.22 -19.56
N ILE A 116 1.92 1.12 -18.75
CA ILE A 116 2.96 0.10 -18.85
C ILE A 116 2.40 -1.19 -18.23
N PRO A 117 2.16 -2.26 -19.00
CA PRO A 117 1.46 -3.45 -18.49
C PRO A 117 2.29 -4.26 -17.49
N ARG A 118 3.62 -4.21 -17.62
CA ARG A 118 4.56 -4.99 -16.81
C ARG A 118 5.85 -4.20 -16.57
N ILE A 119 6.33 -4.26 -15.33
CA ILE A 119 7.61 -3.70 -14.89
C ILE A 119 8.35 -4.79 -14.11
N THR A 120 9.62 -4.97 -14.43
CA THR A 120 10.56 -5.86 -13.74
C THR A 120 11.75 -5.06 -13.22
N PRO A 121 12.61 -5.61 -12.33
CA PRO A 121 13.74 -4.86 -11.80
C PRO A 121 14.69 -4.26 -12.86
N PRO A 122 14.99 -4.93 -13.99
CA PRO A 122 15.75 -4.34 -15.09
C PRO A 122 15.12 -3.10 -15.73
N ASP A 123 13.79 -2.93 -15.64
CA ASP A 123 13.08 -1.81 -16.25
C ASP A 123 13.17 -0.53 -15.40
N LEU A 124 13.54 -0.64 -14.11
CA LEU A 124 13.49 0.47 -13.15
C LEU A 124 14.23 1.74 -13.61
N PRO A 125 15.45 1.68 -14.20
CA PRO A 125 16.13 2.89 -14.67
C PRO A 125 15.33 3.64 -15.75
N ALA A 126 14.72 2.91 -16.68
CA ALA A 126 13.91 3.50 -17.76
C ALA A 126 12.59 4.07 -17.20
N VAL A 127 11.92 3.33 -16.32
CA VAL A 127 10.67 3.81 -15.67
C VAL A 127 10.93 5.07 -14.86
N ARG A 128 12.04 5.16 -14.11
CA ARG A 128 12.41 6.37 -13.37
C ARG A 128 12.59 7.59 -14.27
N GLN A 129 13.24 7.42 -15.43
CA GLN A 129 13.41 8.51 -16.39
C GLN A 129 12.06 8.99 -16.94
N VAL A 130 11.16 8.05 -17.24
CA VAL A 130 9.80 8.37 -17.70
C VAL A 130 9.03 9.17 -16.64
N LEU A 131 9.03 8.71 -15.39
CA LEU A 131 8.31 9.36 -14.29
C LEU A 131 8.91 10.71 -13.88
N ALA A 132 10.22 10.91 -14.07
CA ALA A 132 10.87 12.20 -13.85
C ALA A 132 10.60 13.21 -14.98
N GLY A 133 10.40 12.74 -16.22
CA GLY A 133 10.17 13.58 -17.40
C GLY A 133 8.70 13.89 -17.70
N SER A 134 7.75 13.15 -17.14
CA SER A 134 6.32 13.43 -17.28
C SER A 134 5.96 14.66 -16.46
N GLY A 135 5.95 15.83 -17.10
CA GLY A 135 5.40 17.09 -16.53
C GLY A 135 3.89 17.04 -16.21
N GLY A 136 3.26 15.87 -16.30
CA GLY A 136 1.90 15.61 -15.88
C GLY A 136 1.87 14.48 -14.86
N VAL A 137 1.22 14.76 -13.72
CA VAL A 137 0.60 13.81 -12.77
C VAL A 137 1.44 13.31 -11.58
N ASP A 138 2.77 13.43 -11.52
CA ASP A 138 3.52 13.04 -10.29
C ASP A 138 4.42 14.15 -9.71
N VAL A 139 3.78 15.25 -9.29
CA VAL A 139 4.45 16.38 -8.60
C VAL A 139 4.88 16.07 -7.15
N THR A 140 4.63 14.85 -6.65
CA THR A 140 5.01 14.44 -5.28
C THR A 140 6.19 13.46 -5.24
N GLY A 141 6.65 12.96 -6.40
CA GLY A 141 7.61 11.85 -6.46
C GLY A 141 7.03 10.51 -5.98
N GLY A 142 5.72 10.47 -5.74
CA GLY A 142 5.07 9.36 -5.05
C GLY A 142 4.98 8.10 -5.89
N MET A 143 4.76 8.19 -7.20
CA MET A 143 4.70 7.02 -8.09
C MET A 143 6.09 6.43 -8.33
N ALA A 144 7.11 7.27 -8.55
CA ALA A 144 8.48 6.79 -8.75
C ALA A 144 9.00 6.03 -7.52
N ASP A 145 8.79 6.60 -6.32
CA ASP A 145 9.17 5.96 -5.06
C ASP A 145 8.35 4.69 -4.81
N LYS A 146 7.03 4.72 -5.09
CA LYS A 146 6.17 3.54 -5.01
C LYS A 146 6.64 2.41 -5.90
N VAL A 147 6.92 2.67 -7.18
CA VAL A 147 7.41 1.64 -8.11
C VAL A 147 8.76 1.10 -7.64
N ALA A 148 9.69 1.95 -7.22
CA ALA A 148 10.99 1.52 -6.73
C ALA A 148 10.85 0.59 -5.51
N ARG A 149 10.05 0.98 -4.51
CA ARG A 149 9.76 0.18 -3.31
C ARG A 149 9.10 -1.15 -3.63
N MET A 150 8.17 -1.18 -4.60
CA MET A 150 7.52 -2.42 -5.03
C MET A 150 8.46 -3.33 -5.82
N ILE A 151 9.42 -2.77 -6.58
CA ILE A 151 10.49 -3.56 -7.21
C ILE A 151 11.39 -4.19 -6.15
N GLU A 152 11.84 -3.41 -5.16
CA GLU A 152 12.63 -3.95 -4.05
C GLU A 152 11.87 -5.04 -3.28
N LEU A 153 10.57 -4.89 -3.12
CA LEU A 153 9.72 -5.90 -2.49
C LEU A 153 9.69 -7.20 -3.31
N VAL A 154 9.39 -7.16 -4.61
CA VAL A 154 9.33 -8.39 -5.43
C VAL A 154 10.71 -9.01 -5.63
N GLN A 155 11.80 -8.24 -5.56
CA GLN A 155 13.15 -8.81 -5.53
C GLN A 155 13.41 -9.65 -4.28
N ARG A 156 12.89 -9.21 -3.12
CA ARG A 156 12.98 -9.96 -1.86
C ARG A 156 12.00 -11.13 -1.80
N HIS A 157 10.84 -10.99 -2.45
CA HIS A 157 9.78 -12.00 -2.53
C HIS A 157 9.39 -12.28 -3.99
N PRO A 158 10.14 -13.12 -4.72
CA PRO A 158 9.93 -13.35 -6.15
C PRO A 158 8.56 -13.94 -6.52
N GLU A 159 7.90 -14.59 -5.56
CA GLU A 159 6.57 -15.17 -5.69
C GLU A 159 5.45 -14.11 -5.66
N THR A 160 5.76 -12.89 -5.18
CA THR A 160 4.79 -11.79 -5.04
C THR A 160 4.63 -11.05 -6.37
N CYS A 161 3.37 -10.89 -6.81
CA CYS A 161 3.02 -9.95 -7.87
C CYS A 161 2.35 -8.72 -7.27
N VAL A 162 2.91 -7.53 -7.52
CA VAL A 162 2.24 -6.26 -7.18
C VAL A 162 1.47 -5.77 -8.39
N HIS A 163 0.25 -5.26 -8.19
CA HIS A 163 -0.63 -4.82 -9.26
C HIS A 163 -1.15 -3.41 -8.96
N ILE A 164 -0.69 -2.42 -9.72
CA ILE A 164 -1.15 -1.02 -9.64
C ILE A 164 -2.33 -0.84 -10.61
N LEU A 165 -3.45 -0.36 -10.08
CA LEU A 165 -4.76 -0.34 -10.73
C LEU A 165 -5.54 0.92 -10.35
N SER A 166 -6.52 1.30 -11.18
CA SER A 166 -7.49 2.33 -10.81
C SER A 166 -8.46 1.81 -9.74
N GLY A 167 -8.66 2.59 -8.68
CA GLY A 167 -9.74 2.41 -7.71
C GLY A 167 -11.05 3.08 -8.14
N ALA A 168 -11.03 3.90 -9.19
CA ALA A 168 -12.19 4.67 -9.64
C ALA A 168 -13.09 3.86 -10.61
N GLU A 169 -12.59 2.80 -11.24
CA GLU A 169 -13.38 1.97 -12.15
C GLU A 169 -14.31 1.03 -11.36
N PRO A 170 -15.65 1.17 -11.49
CA PRO A 170 -16.59 0.31 -10.79
C PRO A 170 -16.39 -1.17 -11.13
N ARG A 171 -16.39 -2.01 -10.09
CA ARG A 171 -16.19 -3.48 -10.16
C ARG A 171 -14.82 -3.94 -10.64
N LEU A 172 -13.84 -3.06 -10.88
CA LEU A 172 -12.49 -3.50 -11.25
C LEU A 172 -11.85 -4.34 -10.14
N LEU A 173 -11.93 -3.90 -8.88
CA LEU A 173 -11.44 -4.68 -7.74
C LEU A 173 -12.08 -6.07 -7.68
N THR A 174 -13.41 -6.16 -7.85
CA THR A 174 -14.11 -7.46 -7.85
C THR A 174 -13.60 -8.36 -8.96
N ARG A 175 -13.43 -7.84 -10.19
CA ARG A 175 -12.88 -8.61 -11.33
C ARG A 175 -11.47 -9.09 -11.03
N VAL A 176 -10.60 -8.23 -10.50
CA VAL A 176 -9.21 -8.57 -10.16
C VAL A 176 -9.12 -9.58 -9.03
N LEU A 177 -10.01 -9.51 -8.03
CA LEU A 177 -10.07 -10.51 -6.95
C LEU A 177 -10.47 -11.90 -7.48
N LEU A 178 -11.42 -11.95 -8.42
CA LEU A 178 -11.93 -13.20 -9.00
C LEU A 178 -11.05 -13.78 -10.12
N ASP A 179 -10.34 -12.93 -10.86
CA ASP A 179 -9.45 -13.31 -11.96
C ASP A 179 -8.06 -12.69 -11.79
N ALA A 180 -7.11 -13.48 -11.32
CA ALA A 180 -5.73 -13.06 -11.16
C ALA A 180 -5.00 -12.82 -12.51
N ALA A 181 -5.52 -13.33 -13.62
CA ALA A 181 -4.89 -13.22 -14.94
C ALA A 181 -5.31 -11.96 -15.72
N ILE A 182 -6.23 -11.16 -15.18
CA ILE A 182 -6.76 -9.97 -15.86
C ILE A 182 -5.68 -8.94 -16.24
N GLY A 183 -5.55 -8.67 -17.55
CA GLY A 183 -4.52 -7.80 -18.13
C GLY A 183 -4.87 -6.31 -18.14
N VAL A 184 -5.19 -5.75 -16.97
CA VAL A 184 -5.49 -4.31 -16.76
C VAL A 184 -4.43 -3.70 -15.84
N GLY A 185 -4.17 -2.39 -15.92
CA GLY A 185 -3.16 -1.72 -15.09
C GLY A 185 -1.71 -2.21 -15.26
N THR A 186 -0.90 -2.04 -14.22
CA THR A 186 0.54 -2.36 -14.24
C THR A 186 0.89 -3.45 -13.24
N ARG A 187 1.56 -4.51 -13.71
CA ARG A 187 2.10 -5.56 -12.85
C ARG A 187 3.59 -5.35 -12.61
N ILE A 188 4.01 -5.42 -11.35
CA ILE A 188 5.42 -5.43 -10.94
C ILE A 188 5.76 -6.84 -10.46
N MET A 189 6.75 -7.46 -11.08
CA MET A 189 7.15 -8.84 -10.85
C MET A 189 8.67 -8.96 -10.84
N ALA A 190 9.22 -9.97 -10.15
CA ALA A 190 10.66 -10.19 -10.09
C ALA A 190 11.27 -10.62 -11.43
N GLN A 191 10.49 -11.33 -12.26
CA GLN A 191 10.86 -11.80 -13.59
C GLN A 191 9.71 -11.60 -14.57
#